data_AF-A0A5N4AQQ2-F1
#
_entry.id   AF-A0A5N4AQQ2-F1
#
_cell.length_a   1.000
_cell.length_b   1.000
_cell.length_c   1.000
_cell.angle_alpha   90.00
_cell.angle_beta   90.00
_cell.angle_gamma   90.00
#
_symmetry.space_group_name_H-M   'P 1'
#
loop_
_entity.id
_entity.type
_entity.pdbx_description
1 polymer ?
#
loop_
_entity_poly.entity_id
_entity_poly.type
_entity_poly.pdbx_seq_one_letter_code
_entity_poly.pdbx_strand_id
1 'polypeptide(L)'
;MSMQSSLSISEFNIDRLSFGVPLETNFQDASGLHPIFQHVFKICYLRLKGCGYSVENAIKFFQGTLQERLALKESIAFGKDLTNIKCSPGALLWVIRHFIGLLPVELLPKRIGNVKYNWMRLSKPCAKYLGEYFALNVAVDDKELCYKLTK
;
A
#
# COMPACT_ATOMS: atom_id res chain seq x y z
N MET A 1 -28.44 6.66 13.34
CA MET A 1 -27.27 6.82 14.23
C MET A 1 -26.17 5.90 13.74
N SER A 2 -24.96 6.45 13.61
CA SER A 2 -23.81 5.90 12.89
C SER A 2 -23.24 4.65 13.55
N MET A 3 -23.12 3.54 12.81
CA MET A 3 -22.21 2.45 13.17
C MET A 3 -20.76 2.89 12.89
N GLN A 4 -20.06 3.29 13.96
CA GLN A 4 -18.61 3.35 13.97
C GLN A 4 -18.08 1.91 13.99
N SER A 5 -17.53 1.42 12.88
CA SER A 5 -16.63 0.27 12.90
C SER A 5 -15.24 0.75 13.29
N SER A 6 -14.99 0.84 14.60
CA SER A 6 -13.65 0.97 15.15
C SER A 6 -12.93 -0.38 14.99
N LEU A 7 -12.27 -0.60 13.86
CA LEU A 7 -11.25 -1.64 13.78
C LEU A 7 -10.01 -1.12 14.53
N SER A 8 -9.97 -1.35 15.84
CA SER A 8 -8.74 -1.22 16.60
C SER A 8 -7.79 -2.34 16.19
N ILE A 9 -6.58 -1.99 15.78
CA ILE A 9 -5.53 -2.95 15.35
C ILE A 9 -5.10 -3.88 16.50
N SER A 10 -5.59 -3.67 17.72
CA SER A 10 -5.27 -4.40 18.94
C SER A 10 -5.65 -5.89 18.95
N GLU A 11 -6.42 -6.39 17.99
CA GLU A 11 -6.91 -7.78 17.98
C GLU A 11 -6.31 -8.68 16.91
N PHE A 12 -5.50 -8.14 16.00
CA PHE A 12 -4.80 -9.01 15.08
C PHE A 12 -3.47 -9.44 15.70
N ASN A 13 -3.31 -10.75 15.91
CA ASN A 13 -2.02 -11.39 16.09
C ASN A 13 -1.28 -11.32 14.73
N ILE A 14 -0.94 -10.11 14.27
CA ILE A 14 -0.32 -9.91 12.96
C ILE A 14 1.14 -10.27 13.11
N ASP A 15 1.55 -11.32 12.42
CA ASP A 15 2.96 -11.59 12.21
C ASP A 15 3.66 -10.32 11.71
N ARG A 16 4.78 -10.03 12.35
CA ARG A 16 5.62 -8.86 12.07
C ARG A 16 5.85 -8.74 10.56
N LEU A 17 5.62 -7.55 9.99
CA LEU A 17 5.97 -7.31 8.60
C LEU A 17 7.49 -7.27 8.43
N SER A 18 8.02 -8.22 7.67
CA SER A 18 9.45 -8.40 7.46
C SER A 18 9.89 -7.75 6.14
N PHE A 19 10.97 -6.97 6.19
CA PHE A 19 11.58 -6.34 5.01
C PHE A 19 12.77 -7.18 4.54
N GLY A 20 13.03 -7.22 3.24
CA GLY A 20 14.19 -7.97 2.73
C GLY A 20 13.96 -9.47 2.56
N VAL A 21 12.72 -9.93 2.72
CA VAL A 21 12.33 -11.34 2.59
C VAL A 21 11.49 -11.54 1.33
N PRO A 22 11.39 -12.77 0.80
CA PRO A 22 10.47 -13.09 -0.29
C PRO A 22 9.04 -12.64 0.01
N LEU A 23 8.26 -12.30 -1.02
CA LEU A 23 6.87 -11.87 -0.83
C LEU A 23 6.08 -12.95 -0.11
N GLU A 24 6.28 -14.21 -0.46
CA GLU A 24 5.61 -15.37 0.11
C GLU A 24 5.76 -15.45 1.65
N THR A 25 6.83 -14.88 2.21
CA THR A 25 7.03 -14.81 3.67
C THR A 25 6.04 -13.89 4.36
N ASN A 26 5.64 -12.78 3.72
CA ASN A 26 4.68 -11.83 4.26
C ASN A 26 3.25 -12.07 3.74
N PHE A 27 3.07 -12.96 2.76
CA PHE A 27 1.80 -13.21 2.09
C PHE A 27 1.62 -14.74 2.03
N GLN A 28 1.24 -15.31 3.18
CA GLN A 28 1.18 -16.77 3.38
C GLN A 28 -0.04 -17.41 2.68
N ASP A 29 -1.05 -16.60 2.36
CA ASP A 29 -2.33 -17.07 1.84
C ASP A 29 -2.65 -16.41 0.49
N ALA A 30 -3.36 -17.12 -0.37
CA ALA A 30 -3.94 -16.57 -1.60
C ALA A 30 -5.04 -15.51 -1.36
N SER A 31 -5.33 -15.18 -0.09
CA SER A 31 -6.41 -14.29 0.36
C SER A 31 -6.12 -12.79 0.16
N GLY A 32 -4.92 -12.42 -0.30
CA GLY A 32 -4.61 -11.08 -0.76
C GLY A 32 -3.51 -10.37 0.03
N LEU A 33 -3.57 -9.04 0.08
CA LEU A 33 -2.51 -8.23 0.68
C LEU A 33 -2.44 -8.40 2.20
N HIS A 34 -1.22 -8.49 2.76
CA HIS A 34 -1.00 -8.50 4.20
C HIS A 34 -1.77 -7.35 4.91
N PRO A 35 -2.46 -7.58 6.05
CA PRO A 35 -3.29 -6.56 6.70
C PRO A 35 -2.57 -5.24 7.01
N ILE A 36 -1.30 -5.32 7.45
CA ILE A 36 -0.47 -4.12 7.67
C ILE A 36 -0.29 -3.34 6.37
N PHE A 37 -0.07 -4.01 5.24
CA PHE A 37 0.03 -3.32 3.95
C PHE A 37 -1.28 -2.66 3.57
N GLN A 38 -2.40 -3.35 3.70
CA GLN A 38 -3.71 -2.76 3.42
C GLN A 38 -3.94 -1.48 4.23
N HIS A 39 -3.60 -1.52 5.52
CA HIS A 39 -3.69 -0.36 6.39
C HIS A 39 -2.74 0.77 5.97
N VAL A 40 -1.47 0.47 5.68
CA VAL A 40 -0.48 1.45 5.21
C VAL A 40 -0.93 2.12 3.91
N PHE A 41 -1.40 1.33 2.93
CA PHE A 41 -1.90 1.86 1.66
C PHE A 41 -3.12 2.77 1.87
N LYS A 42 -4.07 2.35 2.71
CA LYS A 42 -5.26 3.14 3.03
C LYS A 42 -4.90 4.49 3.67
N ILE A 43 -4.06 4.48 4.70
CA ILE A 43 -3.63 5.72 5.38
C ILE A 43 -2.83 6.62 4.42
N CYS A 44 -1.96 6.03 3.60
CA CYS A 44 -1.20 6.76 2.60
C CYS A 44 -2.12 7.45 1.58
N TYR A 45 -3.10 6.73 1.03
CA TYR A 45 -4.06 7.28 0.09
C TYR A 45 -4.88 8.42 0.69
N LEU A 46 -5.46 8.22 1.88
CA LEU A 46 -6.27 9.22 2.57
C LEU A 46 -5.47 10.51 2.85
N ARG A 47 -4.19 10.39 3.24
CA ARG A 47 -3.33 11.56 3.49
C ARG A 47 -2.99 12.31 2.21
N LEU A 48 -2.63 11.61 1.14
CA LEU A 48 -2.32 12.26 -0.13
C LEU A 48 -3.55 12.99 -0.70
N LYS A 49 -4.73 12.36 -0.63
CA LYS A 49 -6.00 12.96 -1.00
C LYS A 49 -6.30 14.20 -0.15
N GLY A 50 -6.13 14.12 1.16
CA GLY A 50 -6.39 15.23 2.09
C GLY A 50 -5.42 16.42 1.93
N CYS A 51 -4.17 16.18 1.53
CA CYS A 51 -3.17 17.24 1.32
C CYS A 51 -3.16 17.79 -0.12
N GLY A 52 -3.86 17.17 -1.06
CA GLY A 52 -3.89 17.60 -2.47
C GLY A 52 -2.57 17.43 -3.22
N TYR A 53 -1.61 16.67 -2.69
CA TYR A 53 -0.34 16.43 -3.36
C TYR A 53 -0.46 15.31 -4.39
N SER A 54 0.14 15.52 -5.56
CA SER A 54 0.38 14.42 -6.49
C SER A 54 1.36 13.41 -5.86
N VAL A 55 1.22 12.13 -6.21
CA VAL A 55 2.14 11.07 -5.76
C VAL A 55 3.58 11.43 -6.11
N GLU A 56 3.80 12.00 -7.29
CA GLU A 56 5.13 12.39 -7.76
C GLU A 56 5.75 13.49 -6.89
N ASN A 57 4.97 14.52 -6.52
CA ASN A 57 5.44 15.59 -5.64
C ASN A 57 5.70 15.07 -4.22
N ALA A 58 4.81 14.22 -3.70
CA ALA A 58 4.99 13.60 -2.39
C ALA A 58 6.29 12.79 -2.33
N ILE A 59 6.61 12.05 -3.39
CA ILE A 59 7.84 11.29 -3.51
C ILE A 59 9.07 12.20 -3.68
N LYS A 60 8.99 13.29 -4.43
CA LYS A 60 10.18 14.11 -4.69
C LYS A 60 10.52 15.04 -3.53
N PHE A 61 9.51 15.64 -2.89
CA PHE A 61 9.73 16.80 -2.02
C PHE A 61 9.23 16.61 -0.59
N PHE A 62 8.32 15.66 -0.33
CA PHE A 62 7.62 15.57 0.96
C PHE A 62 7.84 14.24 1.69
N GLN A 63 9.01 13.61 1.52
CA GLN A 63 9.32 12.33 2.17
C GLN A 63 9.75 12.47 3.65
N GLY A 64 10.02 13.68 4.12
CA GLY A 64 10.57 13.91 5.45
C GLY A 64 12.05 13.51 5.57
N THR A 65 12.54 13.43 6.79
CA THR A 65 13.95 13.08 7.05
C THR A 65 14.21 11.57 6.92
N LEU A 66 15.48 11.15 6.80
CA LEU A 66 15.80 9.71 6.84
C LEU A 66 15.40 9.06 8.17
N GLN A 67 15.66 9.73 9.28
CA GLN A 67 15.35 9.22 10.62
C GLN A 67 13.85 9.01 10.81
N GLU A 68 13.03 9.97 10.39
CA GLU A 68 11.56 9.87 10.42
C GLU A 68 11.06 8.65 9.64
N ARG A 69 11.61 8.44 8.44
CA ARG A 69 11.26 7.32 7.56
C ARG A 69 11.65 5.97 8.14
N LEU A 70 12.81 5.87 8.78
CA LEU A 70 13.26 4.66 9.45
C LEU A 70 12.42 4.35 10.70
N ALA A 71 12.11 5.36 11.51
CA ALA A 71 11.22 5.19 12.68
C ALA A 71 9.80 4.77 12.26
N LEU A 72 9.31 5.30 11.14
CA LEU A 72 8.02 4.92 10.57
C LEU A 72 8.05 3.47 10.05
N LYS A 73 9.12 3.07 9.35
CA LYS A 73 9.32 1.69 8.91
C LYS A 73 9.27 0.71 10.08
N GLU A 74 9.98 1.00 11.18
CA GLU A 74 9.97 0.16 12.37
C GLU A 74 8.57 0.07 12.98
N SER A 75 7.89 1.21 13.12
CA SER A 75 6.52 1.25 13.66
C SER A 75 5.56 0.38 12.84
N ILE A 76 5.66 0.45 11.50
CA ILE A 76 4.87 -0.38 10.57
C ILE A 76 5.26 -1.86 10.69
N ALA A 77 6.55 -2.17 10.77
CA ALA A 77 7.04 -3.55 10.88
C ALA A 77 6.46 -4.25 12.11
N PHE A 78 6.33 -3.53 13.22
CA PHE A 78 5.74 -4.02 14.47
C PHE A 78 4.21 -3.89 14.54
N GLY A 79 3.54 -3.54 13.43
CA GLY A 79 2.07 -3.46 13.39
C GLY A 79 1.47 -2.37 14.28
N LYS A 80 2.21 -1.30 14.59
CA LYS A 80 1.66 -0.18 15.36
C LYS A 80 0.51 0.48 14.60
N ASP A 81 -0.49 0.95 15.36
CA ASP A 81 -1.58 1.75 14.81
C ASP A 81 -1.05 3.07 14.20
N LEU A 82 -1.36 3.27 12.92
CA LEU A 82 -0.87 4.41 12.14
C LEU A 82 -1.87 5.58 12.11
N THR A 83 -3.08 5.40 12.67
CA THR A 83 -4.19 6.35 12.60
C THR A 83 -3.76 7.75 13.04
N ASN A 84 -2.98 7.85 14.13
CA ASN A 84 -2.54 9.11 14.73
C ASN A 84 -1.06 9.45 14.51
N ILE A 85 -0.34 8.67 13.70
CA ILE A 85 1.10 8.91 13.47
C ILE A 85 1.29 10.22 12.71
N LYS A 86 2.02 11.18 13.28
CA LYS A 86 2.46 12.36 12.55
C LYS A 86 3.68 12.01 11.70
N CYS A 87 3.54 12.07 10.39
CA CYS A 87 4.65 11.94 9.45
C CYS A 87 4.40 12.74 8.17
N SER A 88 5.47 13.02 7.46
CA SER A 88 5.45 13.74 6.18
C SER A 88 4.60 12.98 5.14
N PRO A 89 3.86 13.68 4.25
CA PRO A 89 2.93 13.05 3.31
C PRO A 89 3.55 11.95 2.44
N GLY A 90 4.81 12.09 2.06
CA GLY A 90 5.58 11.12 1.27
C GLY A 90 6.33 10.08 2.09
N ALA A 91 6.31 10.14 3.42
CA ALA A 91 7.03 9.18 4.27
C ALA A 91 6.43 7.77 4.17
N LEU A 92 5.10 7.65 4.13
CA LEU A 92 4.42 6.36 3.92
C LEU A 92 4.71 5.78 2.53
N LEU A 93 4.67 6.62 1.48
CA LEU A 93 5.07 6.23 0.13
C LEU A 93 6.52 5.75 0.08
N TRP A 94 7.40 6.41 0.85
CA TRP A 94 8.78 5.96 0.95
C TRP A 94 8.88 4.57 1.58
N VAL A 95 8.13 4.28 2.66
CA VAL A 95 8.17 2.94 3.30
C VAL A 95 7.67 1.87 2.33
N ILE A 96 6.58 2.13 1.60
CA ILE A 96 6.07 1.23 0.57
C ILE A 96 7.14 0.97 -0.50
N ARG A 97 7.75 2.04 -1.03
CA ARG A 97 8.82 1.92 -2.04
C ARG A 97 10.04 1.18 -1.49
N HIS A 98 10.41 1.46 -0.24
CA HIS A 98 11.54 0.81 0.44
C HIS A 98 11.29 -0.68 0.63
N PHE A 99 10.07 -1.08 0.97
CA PHE A 99 9.70 -2.49 1.01
C PHE A 99 9.87 -3.16 -0.35
N ILE A 100 9.27 -2.59 -1.40
CA ILE A 100 9.34 -3.14 -2.77
C ILE A 100 10.80 -3.23 -3.24
N GLY A 101 11.60 -2.20 -2.96
CA GLY A 101 13.01 -2.15 -3.34
C GLY A 101 13.91 -3.10 -2.56
N LEU A 102 13.44 -3.68 -1.46
CA LEU A 102 14.17 -4.69 -0.69
C LEU A 102 13.74 -6.12 -1.01
N LEU A 103 12.77 -6.33 -1.91
CA LEU A 103 12.36 -7.68 -2.29
C LEU A 103 13.54 -8.43 -2.93
N PRO A 104 13.82 -9.68 -2.53
CA PRO A 104 14.89 -10.49 -3.13
C PRO A 104 14.71 -10.73 -4.63
N VAL A 105 13.45 -10.73 -5.08
CA VAL A 105 13.05 -10.77 -6.48
C VAL A 105 12.25 -9.51 -6.76
N GLU A 106 12.55 -8.83 -7.87
CA GLU A 106 11.76 -7.67 -8.31
C GLU A 106 10.26 -8.04 -8.34
N LEU A 107 9.40 -7.16 -7.81
CA LEU A 107 7.95 -7.38 -7.83
C LEU A 107 7.42 -7.63 -9.26
N LEU A 108 8.04 -6.97 -10.24
CA LEU A 108 7.71 -7.07 -11.66
C LEU A 108 8.98 -7.45 -12.44
N PRO A 109 9.43 -8.71 -12.36
CA PRO A 109 10.69 -9.13 -12.95
C PRO A 109 10.62 -9.08 -14.47
N LYS A 110 11.66 -8.55 -15.13
CA LYS A 110 11.70 -8.50 -16.61
C LYS A 110 11.87 -9.89 -17.24
N ARG A 111 12.39 -10.86 -16.49
CA ARG A 111 12.58 -12.25 -16.92
C ARG A 111 12.38 -13.22 -15.75
N ILE A 112 11.79 -14.37 -16.03
CA ILE A 112 11.77 -15.55 -15.16
C ILE A 112 12.15 -16.74 -16.04
N GLY A 113 13.29 -17.37 -15.77
CA GLY A 113 13.88 -18.36 -16.68
C GLY A 113 14.06 -17.81 -18.11
N ASN A 114 13.49 -18.50 -19.09
CA ASN A 114 13.55 -18.11 -20.52
C ASN A 114 12.41 -17.15 -20.94
N VAL A 115 11.47 -16.84 -20.04
CA VAL A 115 10.31 -15.99 -20.34
C VAL A 115 10.65 -14.54 -20.06
N LYS A 116 10.37 -13.64 -21.00
CA LYS A 116 10.52 -12.18 -20.86
C LYS A 116 9.16 -11.52 -20.67
N TYR A 117 9.02 -10.72 -19.61
CA TYR A 117 7.81 -9.99 -19.30
C TYR A 117 7.94 -8.53 -19.74
N ASN A 118 6.90 -8.02 -20.40
CA ASN A 118 6.76 -6.60 -20.71
C ASN A 118 5.58 -6.06 -19.90
N TRP A 119 5.86 -5.62 -18.68
CA TRP A 119 4.87 -5.11 -17.75
C TRP A 119 4.11 -3.89 -18.28
N MET A 120 4.75 -3.03 -19.09
CA MET A 120 4.08 -1.91 -19.75
C MET A 120 3.04 -2.37 -20.78
N ARG A 121 3.26 -3.52 -21.44
CA ARG A 121 2.26 -4.12 -22.33
C ARG A 121 1.16 -4.79 -21.54
N LEU A 122 1.52 -5.50 -20.45
CA LEU A 122 0.57 -6.20 -19.58
C LEU A 122 -0.30 -5.24 -18.74
N SER A 123 0.17 -4.02 -18.47
CA SER A 123 -0.58 -3.02 -17.72
C SER A 123 -1.63 -2.28 -18.56
N LYS A 124 -1.51 -2.25 -19.89
CA LYS A 124 -2.47 -1.55 -20.77
C LYS A 124 -3.91 -2.08 -20.62
N PRO A 125 -4.16 -3.40 -20.64
CA PRO A 125 -5.49 -3.93 -20.34
C PRO A 125 -5.96 -3.56 -18.93
N CYS A 126 -5.09 -3.61 -17.92
CA CYS A 126 -5.46 -3.25 -16.55
C CYS A 126 -5.85 -1.77 -16.42
N ALA A 127 -5.14 -0.86 -17.10
CA ALA A 127 -5.47 0.56 -17.12
C ALA A 127 -6.81 0.83 -17.81
N LYS A 128 -7.11 0.08 -18.89
CA LYS A 128 -8.42 0.12 -19.55
C LYS A 128 -9.53 -0.37 -18.62
N TYR A 129 -9.33 -1.53 -17.97
CA TYR A 129 -10.27 -2.06 -16.98
C TYR A 129 -10.47 -1.10 -15.80
N LEU A 130 -9.42 -0.45 -15.29
CA LEU A 130 -9.53 0.55 -14.23
C LEU A 130 -10.31 1.78 -14.72
N GLY A 131 -10.01 2.28 -15.93
CA GLY A 131 -10.73 3.40 -16.52
C GLY A 131 -12.21 3.10 -16.74
N GLU A 132 -12.54 1.92 -17.25
CA GLU A 132 -13.91 1.43 -17.42
C GLU A 132 -14.61 1.22 -16.08
N TYR A 133 -13.91 0.64 -15.10
CA TYR A 133 -14.42 0.49 -13.74
C TYR A 133 -14.73 1.83 -13.10
N PHE A 134 -13.83 2.81 -13.16
CA PHE A 134 -14.09 4.14 -12.60
C PHE A 134 -15.18 4.89 -13.38
N ALA A 135 -15.23 4.76 -14.71
CA ALA A 135 -16.27 5.38 -15.54
C ALA A 135 -17.67 4.78 -15.28
N LEU A 136 -17.76 3.49 -14.97
CA LEU A 136 -19.02 2.82 -14.61
C LEU A 136 -19.42 3.03 -13.15
N ASN A 137 -18.47 3.37 -12.27
CA ASN A 137 -18.68 3.47 -10.83
C ASN A 137 -18.46 4.90 -10.27
N VAL A 138 -18.59 5.95 -11.09
CA VAL A 138 -18.43 7.38 -10.68
C VAL A 138 -19.40 7.79 -9.54
N ALA A 139 -20.42 6.98 -9.23
CA ALA A 139 -21.36 7.22 -8.12
C ALA A 139 -21.13 6.32 -6.88
N VAL A 140 -20.11 5.48 -6.87
CA VAL A 140 -19.88 4.54 -5.76
C VAL A 140 -19.09 5.24 -4.66
N ASP A 141 -19.77 5.52 -3.55
CA ASP A 141 -19.20 6.04 -2.29
C ASP A 141 -17.88 5.29 -1.95
N ASP A 142 -16.84 6.03 -1.55
CA ASP A 142 -15.51 5.50 -1.19
C ASP A 142 -15.60 4.32 -0.19
N LYS A 143 -16.69 4.24 0.59
CA LYS A 143 -17.01 3.11 1.48
C LYS A 143 -17.29 1.79 0.74
N GLU A 144 -17.99 1.84 -0.38
CA GLU A 144 -18.35 0.64 -1.15
C GLU A 144 -17.18 0.14 -2.00
N LEU A 145 -16.30 1.04 -2.46
CA LEU A 145 -15.01 0.67 -3.05
C LEU A 145 -14.12 -0.08 -2.04
N CYS A 146 -14.04 0.42 -0.80
CA CYS A 146 -13.34 -0.28 0.27
C CYS A 146 -13.93 -1.67 0.54
N TYR A 147 -15.25 -1.82 0.56
CA TYR A 147 -15.92 -3.10 0.81
C TYR A 147 -15.64 -4.15 -0.26
N LYS A 148 -15.68 -3.77 -1.54
CA LYS A 148 -15.45 -4.70 -2.68
C LYS A 148 -14.00 -5.15 -2.85
N LEU A 149 -13.05 -4.42 -2.27
CA LEU A 149 -11.63 -4.77 -2.32
C LEU A 149 -11.15 -5.59 -1.11
N THR A 150 -11.98 -5.73 -0.07
CA THR A 150 -11.67 -6.46 1.18
C THR A 150 -12.51 -7.72 1.39
N LYS A 151 -13.35 -8.08 0.41
CA LYS A 151 -14.11 -9.35 0.37
C LYS A 151 -13.77 -10.09 -0.91
#